data_AF-A0A259PGF1-F1
#
_entry.id   AF-A0A259PGF1-F1
#
_cell.length_a   1.000
_cell.length_b   1.000
_cell.length_c   1.000
_cell.angle_alpha   90.00
_cell.angle_beta   90.00
_cell.angle_gamma   90.00
#
_symmetry.space_group_name_H-M   'P 1'
#
loop_
_entity.id
_entity.type
_entity.pdbx_description
1 polymer ?
#
loop_
_entity_poly.entity_id
_entity_poly.type
_entity_poly.pdbx_seq_one_letter_code
_entity_poly.pdbx_strand_id
1 'polypeptide(L)'
;MVSGMFWHQWAAISREQTAKQATQARWILRGAVDWARLILREDARNSSVDTLSEPWAVPLAESRLSTFLAARGQSTASLPDAWLEGHITDAQSRFNLADLAPNGQPDPNAQAALQRLCATLGVAGSVADTIASGIALAQASNQPSTPAAPASPPGAAAPSTTLPLRGLQDLARLSPEVAQ
;
A
#
# COMPACT_ATOMS: atom_id res chain seq x y z
N MET A 1 -34.58 23.47 -28.02
CA MET A 1 -34.02 22.29 -27.31
C MET A 1 -32.58 21.93 -27.74
N VAL A 2 -31.80 22.84 -28.33
CA VAL A 2 -30.43 22.54 -28.81
C VAL A 2 -29.34 22.83 -27.75
N SER A 3 -29.60 23.72 -26.78
CA SER A 3 -28.61 24.13 -25.76
C SER A 3 -28.14 22.98 -24.84
N GLY A 4 -29.00 22.01 -24.52
CA GLY A 4 -28.64 20.87 -23.67
C GLY A 4 -27.68 19.87 -24.33
N MET A 5 -27.79 19.66 -25.65
CA MET A 5 -26.98 18.69 -26.38
C MET A 5 -25.49 19.09 -26.41
N PHE A 6 -25.19 20.38 -26.55
CA PHE A 6 -23.81 20.89 -26.50
C PHE A 6 -23.16 20.71 -25.13
N TRP A 7 -23.90 20.88 -24.02
CA TRP A 7 -23.37 20.64 -22.67
C TRP A 7 -23.05 19.16 -22.44
N HIS A 8 -23.92 18.26 -22.91
CA HIS A 8 -23.65 16.82 -22.86
C HIS A 8 -22.43 16.43 -23.69
N GLN A 9 -22.26 17.04 -24.87
CA GLN A 9 -21.07 16.82 -25.71
C GLN A 9 -19.79 17.31 -25.03
N TRP A 10 -19.80 18.51 -24.45
CA TRP A 10 -18.65 19.05 -23.71
C TRP A 10 -18.30 18.21 -22.48
N ALA A 11 -19.30 17.77 -21.73
CA ALA A 11 -19.11 16.89 -20.58
C ALA A 11 -18.55 15.51 -20.97
N ALA A 12 -18.98 14.96 -22.11
CA ALA A 12 -18.43 13.72 -22.64
C ALA A 12 -16.95 13.85 -23.03
N ILE A 13 -16.59 14.93 -23.73
CA ILE A 13 -15.20 15.21 -24.12
C ILE A 13 -14.31 15.39 -22.87
N SER A 14 -14.78 16.16 -21.89
CA SER A 14 -14.01 16.43 -20.67
C SER A 14 -13.70 15.14 -19.89
N ARG A 15 -14.69 14.23 -19.77
CA ARG A 15 -14.48 12.91 -19.13
C ARG A 15 -13.43 12.08 -19.85
N GLU A 16 -13.47 12.06 -21.17
CA GLU A 16 -12.49 11.33 -21.98
C GLU A 16 -11.07 11.88 -21.81
N GLN A 17 -10.92 13.21 -21.73
CA GLN A 17 -9.62 13.84 -21.49
C GLN A 17 -9.08 13.49 -20.10
N THR A 18 -9.89 13.56 -19.05
CA THR A 18 -9.48 13.15 -17.70
C THR A 18 -9.10 11.67 -17.66
N ALA A 19 -9.85 10.80 -18.34
CA ALA A 19 -9.54 9.37 -18.39
C ALA A 19 -8.19 9.09 -19.08
N LYS A 20 -7.89 9.80 -20.17
CA LYS A 20 -6.60 9.73 -20.87
C LYS A 20 -5.45 10.21 -20.00
N GLN A 21 -5.60 11.37 -19.36
CA GLN A 21 -4.59 11.93 -18.46
C GLN A 21 -4.30 10.98 -17.28
N ALA A 22 -5.33 10.41 -16.66
CA ALA A 22 -5.17 9.41 -15.59
C ALA A 22 -4.45 8.15 -16.07
N THR A 23 -4.76 7.69 -17.28
CA THR A 23 -4.08 6.53 -17.89
C THR A 23 -2.61 6.82 -18.16
N GLN A 24 -2.29 7.98 -18.73
CA GLN A 24 -0.91 8.43 -18.97
C GLN A 24 -0.11 8.56 -17.67
N ALA A 25 -0.69 9.18 -16.63
CA ALA A 25 -0.06 9.29 -15.32
C ALA A 25 0.27 7.92 -14.72
N ARG A 26 -0.64 6.94 -14.87
CA ARG A 26 -0.41 5.58 -14.38
C ARG A 26 0.71 4.85 -15.13
N TRP A 27 0.86 5.08 -16.44
CA TRP A 27 1.99 4.55 -17.21
C TRP A 27 3.32 5.15 -16.74
N ILE A 28 3.36 6.46 -16.48
CA ILE A 28 4.54 7.16 -15.96
C ILE A 28 4.91 6.60 -14.57
N LEU A 29 3.93 6.50 -13.65
CA LEU A 29 4.13 5.93 -12.31
C LEU A 29 4.64 4.49 -12.36
N ARG A 30 4.13 3.67 -13.29
CA ARG A 30 4.63 2.31 -13.46
C ARG A 30 6.10 2.30 -13.86
N GLY A 31 6.49 3.15 -14.80
CA GLY A 31 7.89 3.34 -15.20
C GLY A 31 8.78 3.79 -14.05
N ALA A 32 8.28 4.69 -13.17
CA ALA A 32 9.00 5.11 -11.97
C ALA A 32 9.25 3.94 -11.00
N VAL A 33 8.27 3.05 -10.80
CA VAL A 33 8.45 1.83 -9.99
C VAL A 33 9.45 0.88 -10.63
N ASP A 34 9.43 0.71 -11.96
CA ASP A 34 10.40 -0.14 -12.65
C ASP A 34 11.83 0.44 -12.59
N TRP A 35 11.95 1.77 -12.52
CA TRP A 35 13.23 2.43 -12.25
C TRP A 35 13.70 2.22 -10.81
N ALA A 36 12.82 2.35 -9.82
CA ALA A 36 13.15 2.04 -8.42
C ALA A 36 13.65 0.58 -8.27
N ARG A 37 13.01 -0.37 -8.95
CA ARG A 37 13.47 -1.77 -8.99
C ARG A 37 14.85 -1.93 -9.61
N LEU A 38 15.18 -1.14 -10.63
CA LEU A 38 16.50 -1.19 -11.24
C LEU A 38 17.58 -0.71 -10.26
N ILE A 39 17.33 0.39 -9.53
CA ILE A 39 18.23 0.89 -8.49
C ILE A 39 18.46 -0.18 -7.42
N LEU A 40 17.38 -0.73 -6.86
CA LEU A 40 17.46 -1.74 -5.81
C LEU A 40 18.15 -3.02 -6.28
N ARG A 41 17.95 -3.40 -7.56
CA ARG A 41 18.63 -4.57 -8.13
C ARG A 41 20.12 -4.33 -8.32
N GLU A 42 20.52 -3.12 -8.66
CA GLU A 42 21.93 -2.76 -8.78
C GLU A 42 22.59 -2.69 -7.40
N ASP A 43 21.89 -2.13 -6.42
CA ASP A 43 22.33 -2.08 -5.02
C ASP A 43 22.55 -3.49 -4.44
N ALA A 44 21.58 -4.40 -4.61
CA ALA A 44 21.67 -5.80 -4.18
C ALA A 44 22.78 -6.61 -4.89
N ARG A 45 23.35 -6.12 -6.00
CA ARG A 45 24.53 -6.74 -6.64
C ARG A 45 25.83 -6.30 -5.98
N ASN A 46 25.84 -5.09 -5.42
CA ASN A 46 27.03 -4.42 -4.91
C ASN A 46 27.13 -4.51 -3.38
N SER A 47 26.00 -4.69 -2.67
CA SER A 47 25.90 -4.81 -1.21
C SER A 47 24.97 -5.95 -0.79
N SER A 48 25.22 -6.51 0.39
CA SER A 48 24.33 -7.47 1.06
C SER A 48 23.71 -6.91 2.35
N VAL A 49 23.98 -5.64 2.66
CA VAL A 49 23.53 -4.94 3.86
C VAL A 49 22.88 -3.66 3.43
N ASP A 50 21.62 -3.45 3.80
CA ASP A 50 20.90 -2.23 3.47
C ASP A 50 21.14 -1.15 4.53
N THR A 51 21.52 0.06 4.11
CA THR A 51 21.78 1.20 5.00
C THR A 51 21.22 2.50 4.40
N LEU A 52 20.77 3.43 5.25
CA LEU A 52 20.23 4.74 4.83
C LEU A 52 21.24 5.68 4.12
N SER A 53 22.51 5.29 4.01
CA SER A 53 23.53 6.02 3.26
C SER A 53 23.58 5.64 1.78
N GLU A 54 22.80 4.64 1.36
CA GLU A 54 22.82 4.12 0.01
C GLU A 54 22.00 4.98 -0.95
N PRO A 55 22.26 4.92 -2.27
CA PRO A 55 21.60 5.77 -3.25
C PRO A 55 20.08 5.61 -3.31
N TRP A 56 19.55 4.45 -2.93
CA TRP A 56 18.10 4.21 -2.90
C TRP A 56 17.39 5.03 -1.82
N ALA A 57 18.08 5.38 -0.73
CA ALA A 57 17.51 6.12 0.41
C ALA A 57 17.42 7.63 0.16
N VAL A 58 18.04 8.14 -0.91
CA VAL A 58 17.97 9.56 -1.28
C VAL A 58 16.63 9.84 -1.95
N PRO A 59 15.81 10.78 -1.41
CA PRO A 59 14.52 11.10 -2.02
C PRO A 59 14.73 11.74 -3.39
N LEU A 60 13.89 11.36 -4.34
CA LEU A 60 13.81 12.02 -5.63
C LEU A 60 13.12 13.37 -5.41
N ALA A 61 13.92 14.44 -5.37
CA ALA A 61 13.42 15.80 -5.34
C ALA A 61 12.50 16.07 -6.55
N GLU A 62 11.53 16.97 -6.37
CA GLU A 62 10.59 17.37 -7.41
C GLU A 62 11.36 17.76 -8.68
N SER A 63 11.26 16.90 -9.70
CA SER A 63 11.98 17.06 -10.95
C SER A 63 11.01 17.07 -12.10
N ARG A 64 11.28 17.90 -13.11
CA ARG A 64 10.51 17.88 -14.36
C ARG A 64 10.66 16.49 -14.99
N LEU A 65 9.54 15.89 -15.39
CA LEU A 65 9.50 14.58 -16.03
C LEU A 65 10.41 14.52 -17.27
N SER A 66 10.53 15.62 -18.01
CA SER A 66 11.44 15.76 -19.13
C SER A 66 12.91 15.63 -18.73
N THR A 67 13.32 16.21 -17.58
CA THR A 67 14.68 16.05 -17.04
C THR A 67 14.97 14.61 -16.65
N PHE A 68 14.02 13.94 -15.99
CA PHE A 68 14.14 12.53 -15.61
C PHE A 68 14.28 11.61 -16.83
N LEU A 69 13.47 11.82 -17.87
CA LEU A 69 13.52 11.01 -19.09
C LEU A 69 14.73 11.33 -19.97
N ALA A 70 15.19 12.58 -19.98
CA ALA A 70 16.43 12.97 -20.66
C ALA A 70 17.66 12.29 -20.04
N ALA A 71 17.71 12.16 -18.70
CA ALA A 71 18.78 11.39 -18.02
C ALA A 71 18.81 9.91 -18.45
N ARG A 72 17.70 9.40 -18.99
CA ARG A 72 17.56 8.04 -19.54
C ARG A 72 17.75 7.97 -21.06
N GLY A 73 18.08 9.09 -21.71
CA GLY A 73 18.25 9.16 -23.17
C GLY A 73 16.96 9.02 -23.97
N GLN A 74 15.79 9.27 -23.36
CA GLN A 74 14.49 9.23 -24.05
C GLN A 74 14.13 10.59 -24.64
N SER A 75 13.42 10.59 -25.77
CA SER A 75 12.95 11.81 -26.43
C SER A 75 11.89 12.51 -25.59
N THR A 76 12.06 13.80 -25.37
CA THR A 76 11.21 14.63 -24.50
C THR A 76 10.25 15.55 -25.26
N ALA A 77 10.30 15.53 -26.61
CA ALA A 77 9.69 16.54 -27.48
C ALA A 77 8.15 16.62 -27.44
N SER A 78 7.47 15.61 -26.87
CA SER A 78 6.00 15.56 -26.76
C SER A 78 5.52 15.25 -25.34
N LEU A 79 6.37 15.45 -24.33
CA LEU A 79 5.99 15.18 -22.95
C LEU A 79 5.14 16.33 -22.38
N PRO A 80 4.11 16.03 -21.57
CA PRO A 80 3.40 17.04 -20.81
C PRO A 80 4.32 17.71 -19.78
N ASP A 81 4.03 18.97 -19.45
CA ASP A 81 4.67 19.66 -18.32
C ASP A 81 4.15 19.01 -17.02
N ALA A 82 4.96 18.11 -16.47
CA ALA A 82 4.64 17.29 -15.32
C ALA A 82 5.87 17.17 -14.42
N TRP A 83 5.60 17.09 -13.13
CA TRP A 83 6.62 16.90 -12.10
C TRP A 83 6.50 15.50 -11.51
N LEU A 84 7.65 14.92 -11.18
CA LEU A 84 7.76 13.61 -10.53
C LEU A 84 8.57 13.77 -9.25
N GLU A 85 8.00 13.28 -8.16
CA GLU A 85 8.61 13.17 -6.85
C GLU A 85 8.40 11.76 -6.30
N GLY A 86 9.25 11.33 -5.38
CA GLY A 86 9.11 10.03 -4.75
C GLY A 86 10.25 9.71 -3.79
N HIS A 87 10.02 8.73 -2.93
CA HIS A 87 11.03 8.20 -2.02
C HIS A 87 10.87 6.69 -1.90
N ILE A 88 11.93 6.01 -1.51
CA ILE A 88 11.94 4.57 -1.21
C ILE A 88 12.19 4.44 0.29
N THR A 89 11.37 3.63 0.96
CA THR A 89 11.50 3.38 2.39
C THR A 89 11.63 1.88 2.60
N ASP A 90 12.53 1.49 3.50
CA ASP A 90 12.64 0.10 3.94
C ASP A 90 11.39 -0.31 4.73
N ALA A 91 10.72 -1.37 4.27
CA ALA A 91 9.56 -1.93 4.94
C ALA A 91 9.93 -2.62 6.27
N GLN A 92 11.16 -3.11 6.42
CA GLN A 92 11.67 -3.77 7.63
C GLN A 92 12.01 -2.78 8.75
N SER A 93 12.06 -1.48 8.45
CA SER A 93 12.19 -0.42 9.46
C SER A 93 10.97 -0.29 10.39
N ARG A 94 9.87 -1.00 10.09
CA ARG A 94 8.60 -0.92 10.81
C ARG A 94 8.26 -2.25 11.47
N PHE A 95 7.52 -2.19 12.58
CA PHE A 95 7.02 -3.39 13.23
C PHE A 95 6.03 -4.14 12.33
N ASN A 96 6.28 -5.44 12.12
CA ASN A 96 5.47 -6.28 11.27
C ASN A 96 4.27 -6.86 12.04
N LEU A 97 3.08 -6.38 11.69
CA LEU A 97 1.83 -6.83 12.30
C LEU A 97 1.49 -8.29 12.00
N ALA A 98 2.02 -8.88 10.92
CA ALA A 98 1.80 -10.28 10.62
C ALA A 98 2.40 -11.20 11.69
N ASP A 99 3.49 -10.76 12.34
CA ASP A 99 4.19 -11.52 13.38
C ASP A 99 3.39 -11.59 14.69
N LEU A 100 2.31 -10.82 14.84
CA LEU A 100 1.47 -10.84 16.04
C LEU A 100 0.66 -12.11 16.19
N ALA A 101 0.27 -12.76 15.09
CA ALA A 101 -0.56 -13.95 15.15
C ALA A 101 -0.18 -14.99 14.09
N PRO A 102 1.05 -15.52 14.12
CA PRO A 102 1.48 -16.55 13.17
C PRO A 102 0.51 -17.73 13.23
N ASN A 103 0.01 -18.17 12.07
CA ASN A 103 -0.99 -19.23 11.94
C ASN A 103 -2.32 -18.95 12.67
N GLY A 104 -2.66 -17.67 12.90
CA GLY A 104 -3.90 -17.29 13.58
C GLY A 104 -3.86 -17.45 15.10
N GLN A 105 -2.69 -17.70 15.69
CA GLN A 105 -2.50 -17.78 17.15
C GLN A 105 -1.64 -16.61 17.63
N PRO A 106 -2.10 -15.81 18.61
CA PRO A 106 -1.32 -14.68 19.13
C PRO A 106 0.04 -15.12 19.68
N ASP A 107 1.13 -14.49 19.22
CA ASP A 107 2.46 -14.68 19.81
C ASP A 107 2.66 -13.71 20.99
N PRO A 108 2.85 -14.20 22.23
CA PRO A 108 3.06 -13.36 23.39
C PRO A 108 4.30 -12.46 23.29
N ASN A 109 5.35 -12.88 22.58
CA ASN A 109 6.56 -12.08 22.42
C ASN A 109 6.32 -10.87 21.51
N ALA A 110 5.68 -11.09 20.36
CA ALA A 110 5.29 -10.03 19.44
C ALA A 110 4.27 -9.06 20.09
N GLN A 111 3.31 -9.58 20.85
CA GLN A 111 2.35 -8.75 21.59
C GLN A 111 3.04 -7.86 22.62
N ALA A 112 3.98 -8.41 23.41
CA ALA A 112 4.75 -7.62 24.36
C ALA A 112 5.61 -6.54 23.68
N ALA A 113 6.16 -6.83 22.50
CA ALA A 113 6.88 -5.84 21.70
C ALA A 113 5.97 -4.70 21.22
N LEU A 114 4.75 -5.02 20.75
CA LEU A 114 3.77 -4.02 20.36
C LEU A 114 3.31 -3.18 21.55
N GLN A 115 3.07 -3.78 22.72
CA GLN A 115 2.71 -3.05 23.94
C GLN A 115 3.79 -2.05 24.34
N ARG A 116 5.08 -2.42 24.22
CA ARG A 116 6.19 -1.47 24.43
C ARG A 116 6.17 -0.34 23.40
N LEU A 117 5.91 -0.64 22.13
CA LEU A 117 5.78 0.39 21.09
C LEU A 117 4.62 1.35 21.39
N CYS A 118 3.45 0.85 21.75
CA CYS A 118 2.31 1.67 22.16
C CYS A 118 2.67 2.57 23.34
N ALA A 119 3.35 2.04 24.36
CA ALA A 119 3.81 2.83 25.50
C ALA A 119 4.79 3.94 25.08
N THR A 120 5.72 3.68 24.16
CA THR A 120 6.64 4.72 23.64
C THR A 120 5.93 5.81 22.84
N LEU A 121 4.81 5.48 22.18
CA LEU A 121 4.00 6.41 21.40
C LEU A 121 2.93 7.12 22.25
N GLY A 122 2.81 6.81 23.55
CA GLY A 122 1.78 7.36 24.43
C GLY A 122 0.38 6.80 24.19
N VAL A 123 0.27 5.68 23.48
CA VAL A 123 -0.99 4.99 23.18
C VAL A 123 -1.31 3.98 24.28
N ALA A 124 -2.59 3.82 24.62
CA ALA A 124 -3.02 2.87 25.65
C ALA A 124 -2.64 1.42 25.27
N GLY A 125 -2.14 0.66 26.24
CA GLY A 125 -1.72 -0.74 26.03
C GLY A 125 -2.84 -1.67 25.59
N SER A 126 -4.10 -1.35 25.93
CA SER A 126 -5.29 -2.09 25.48
C SER A 126 -5.44 -2.13 23.96
N VAL A 127 -4.96 -1.08 23.26
CA VAL A 127 -4.99 -1.01 21.80
C VAL A 127 -4.15 -2.13 21.18
N ALA A 128 -3.02 -2.49 21.80
CA ALA A 128 -2.17 -3.58 21.33
C ALA A 128 -2.90 -4.93 21.40
N ASP A 129 -3.69 -5.16 22.46
CA ASP A 129 -4.46 -6.39 22.66
C ASP A 129 -5.60 -6.50 21.64
N THR A 130 -6.29 -5.39 21.36
CA THR A 130 -7.33 -5.33 20.32
C THR A 130 -6.75 -5.60 18.93
N ILE A 131 -5.59 -5.02 18.61
CA ILE A 131 -4.91 -5.24 17.33
C ILE A 131 -4.47 -6.71 17.20
N ALA A 132 -3.84 -7.28 18.22
CA ALA A 132 -3.40 -8.68 18.21
C ALA A 132 -4.58 -9.65 18.01
N SER A 133 -5.69 -9.43 18.72
CA SER A 133 -6.91 -10.23 18.60
C SER A 133 -7.53 -10.12 17.20
N GLY A 134 -7.63 -8.89 16.66
CA GLY A 134 -8.18 -8.65 15.33
C GLY A 134 -7.35 -9.28 14.21
N ILE A 135 -6.02 -9.25 14.35
CA ILE A 135 -5.10 -9.88 13.40
C ILE A 135 -5.21 -11.40 13.48
N ALA A 136 -5.28 -11.98 14.68
CA ALA A 136 -5.47 -13.42 14.86
C ALA A 136 -6.74 -13.92 14.16
N LEU A 137 -7.86 -13.20 14.33
CA LEU A 137 -9.12 -13.52 13.65
C LEU A 137 -9.01 -13.41 12.13
N ALA A 138 -8.39 -12.33 11.63
CA ALA A 138 -8.20 -12.13 10.20
C ALA A 138 -7.33 -13.23 9.58
N GLN A 139 -6.24 -13.62 10.24
CA GLN A 139 -5.33 -14.67 9.75
C GLN A 139 -5.97 -16.06 9.83
N ALA A 140 -6.71 -16.37 10.90
CA ALA A 140 -7.44 -17.64 11.02
C ALA A 140 -8.48 -17.81 9.91
N SER A 141 -9.17 -16.73 9.51
CA SER A 141 -10.15 -16.77 8.42
C SER A 141 -9.55 -16.99 7.02
N ASN A 142 -8.25 -16.73 6.87
CA ASN A 142 -7.52 -16.85 5.60
C ASN A 142 -6.79 -18.19 5.47
N GLN A 143 -6.86 -19.07 6.47
CA GLN A 143 -6.34 -20.42 6.34
C GLN A 143 -7.26 -21.26 5.43
N PRO A 144 -6.74 -21.90 4.37
CA PRO A 144 -7.54 -22.80 3.56
C PRO A 144 -7.98 -23.98 4.43
N SER A 145 -9.28 -24.08 4.67
CA SER A 145 -9.88 -25.23 5.34
C SER A 145 -9.51 -26.50 4.58
N THR A 146 -8.77 -27.40 5.22
CA THR A 146 -8.57 -28.75 4.69
C THR A 146 -9.95 -29.37 4.40
N PRO A 147 -10.20 -29.95 3.21
CA PRO A 147 -11.53 -30.44 2.88
C PRO A 147 -11.82 -31.72 3.68
N ALA A 148 -12.59 -31.60 4.75
CA ALA A 148 -13.22 -32.73 5.42
C ALA A 148 -14.75 -32.67 5.16
N ALA A 149 -15.20 -33.54 4.23
CA ALA A 149 -16.52 -34.16 4.00
C ALA A 149 -17.86 -33.40 4.29
N PRO A 150 -18.95 -33.70 3.54
CA PRO A 150 -20.06 -32.77 3.31
C PRO A 150 -21.23 -32.91 4.29
N ALA A 151 -21.87 -31.77 4.65
CA ALA A 151 -23.32 -31.51 4.47
C ALA A 151 -23.89 -30.48 5.48
N SER A 152 -24.39 -29.34 4.97
CA SER A 152 -25.72 -28.70 5.23
C SER A 152 -25.69 -27.18 4.95
N PRO A 153 -26.62 -26.59 4.16
CA PRO A 153 -26.83 -25.13 4.07
C PRO A 153 -28.22 -24.69 4.63
N PRO A 154 -28.56 -23.39 4.68
CA PRO A 154 -27.75 -22.21 4.96
C PRO A 154 -28.34 -21.35 6.10
N GLY A 155 -27.51 -20.87 7.03
CA GLY A 155 -27.87 -19.80 7.97
C GLY A 155 -27.13 -18.53 7.59
N ALA A 156 -27.85 -17.43 7.36
CA ALA A 156 -27.32 -16.15 6.92
C ALA A 156 -26.28 -15.57 7.90
N ALA A 157 -25.00 -15.84 7.65
CA ALA A 157 -23.90 -15.04 8.15
C ALA A 157 -23.55 -14.03 7.06
N ALA A 158 -23.68 -12.74 7.38
CA ALA A 158 -23.20 -11.67 6.53
C ALA A 158 -21.74 -11.94 6.13
N PRO A 159 -21.34 -11.74 4.86
CA PRO A 159 -19.94 -11.79 4.50
C PRO A 159 -19.27 -10.57 5.13
N SER A 160 -18.73 -10.71 6.33
CA SER A 160 -17.62 -9.87 6.77
C SER A 160 -16.53 -10.11 5.74
N THR A 161 -16.51 -9.23 4.73
CA THR A 161 -15.51 -9.21 3.68
C THR A 161 -14.20 -8.89 4.37
N THR A 162 -13.54 -9.94 4.84
CA THR A 162 -12.22 -9.93 5.45
C THR A 162 -11.25 -9.73 4.30
N LEU A 163 -11.27 -8.51 3.75
CA LEU A 163 -10.19 -8.04 2.90
C LEU A 163 -8.90 -8.16 3.72
N PRO A 164 -7.81 -8.68 3.12
CA PRO A 164 -6.54 -8.80 3.83
C PRO A 164 -6.15 -7.42 4.35
N LEU A 165 -5.81 -7.34 5.64
CA LEU A 165 -5.26 -6.13 6.26
C LEU A 165 -3.96 -5.79 5.54
N ARG A 166 -3.97 -4.78 4.66
CA ARG A 166 -2.80 -4.36 3.87
C ARG A 166 -2.23 -3.03 4.32
N GLY A 167 -3.03 -2.21 5.02
CA GLY A 167 -2.59 -0.92 5.55
C GLY A 167 -3.14 -0.61 6.94
N LEU A 168 -2.57 0.42 7.57
CA LEU A 168 -3.02 0.95 8.87
C LEU A 168 -4.50 1.37 8.84
N GLN A 169 -4.98 1.89 7.70
CA GLN A 169 -6.40 2.22 7.53
C GLN A 169 -7.35 1.02 7.65
N ASP A 170 -6.86 -0.20 7.41
CA ASP A 170 -7.67 -1.40 7.59
C ASP A 170 -7.79 -1.77 9.08
N LEU A 171 -6.88 -1.29 9.95
CA LEU A 171 -6.98 -1.49 11.40
C LEU A 171 -8.14 -0.70 12.03
N ALA A 172 -8.52 0.43 11.43
CA ALA A 172 -9.72 1.16 11.83
C ALA A 172 -11.00 0.31 11.68
N ARG A 173 -10.96 -0.77 10.88
CA ARG A 173 -12.05 -1.75 10.77
C ARG A 173 -12.09 -2.73 11.95
N LEU A 174 -10.97 -2.92 12.65
CA LEU A 174 -10.87 -3.83 13.79
C LEU A 174 -11.45 -3.21 15.05
N SER A 175 -11.23 -1.91 15.28
CA SER A 175 -11.93 -1.16 16.33
C SER A 175 -11.86 0.36 16.09
N PRO A 176 -12.89 1.12 16.54
CA PRO A 176 -12.90 2.57 16.46
C PRO A 176 -11.83 3.23 17.36
N GLU A 177 -11.37 2.54 18.40
CA GLU A 177 -10.33 3.04 19.33
C GLU A 177 -8.93 3.09 18.69
N VAL A 178 -8.68 2.28 17.64
CA VAL A 178 -7.40 2.28 16.90
C VAL A 178 -7.30 3.46 15.92
N ALA A 179 -8.41 4.15 15.64
CA ALA A 179 -8.47 5.24 14.66
C ALA A 179 -8.29 6.65 15.25
N GLN A 180 -8.19 6.77 16.59
CA GLN A 180 -8.00 8.03 17.32
C GLN A 180 -6.54 8.25 17.69
#